data_AF-A0A6H1MYD2-F1
#
_entry.id   AF-A0A6H1MYD2-F1
#
_cell.length_a   1.000
_cell.length_b   1.000
_cell.length_c   1.000
_cell.angle_alpha   90.00
_cell.angle_beta   90.00
_cell.angle_gamma   90.00
#
_symmetry.space_group_name_H-M   'P 1'
#
loop_
_entity.id
_entity.type
_entity.pdbx_description
1 polymer ?
#
loop_
_entity_poly.entity_id
_entity_poly.type
_entity_poly.pdbx_seq_one_letter_code
_entity_poly.pdbx_strand_id
1 'polypeptide(L)' 'MWLSVAAADDQTAFALQEVLATRWATATADRTTRVPGEPGVRLRRYLDLRQEFGT' A
#
# COMPACT_ATOMS: atom_id res chain seq x y z
N MET A 1 -9.91 -1.48 -6.93
CA MET A 1 -8.96 -2.45 -7.53
C MET A 1 -8.02 -2.96 -6.45
N TRP A 2 -7.59 -4.23 -6.51
CA TRP A 2 -6.62 -4.80 -5.58
C TRP A 2 -5.19 -4.45 -6.01
N LEU A 3 -4.42 -3.80 -5.15
CA LEU A 3 -3.01 -3.49 -5.37
C LEU A 3 -2.15 -4.27 -4.38
N SER A 4 -1.05 -4.84 -4.88
CA SER A 4 0.00 -5.44 -4.06
C SER A 4 1.32 -4.76 -4.36
N VAL A 5 2.01 -4.27 -3.33
CA VAL A 5 3.31 -3.60 -3.47
C VAL A 5 4.37 -4.34 -2.67
N ALA A 6 5.54 -4.53 -3.26
CA ALA A 6 6.73 -5.00 -2.55
C ALA A 6 7.57 -3.78 -2.12
N ALA A 7 7.95 -3.72 -0.86
CA ALA A 7 8.83 -2.71 -0.29
C ALA A 7 10.03 -3.39 0.36
N ALA A 8 11.16 -2.70 0.39
CA ALA A 8 12.38 -3.22 1.01
C ALA A 8 12.21 -3.45 2.53
N ASP A 9 11.38 -2.62 3.17
CA ASP A 9 11.15 -2.61 4.60
C ASP A 9 9.75 -2.06 4.91
N ASP A 10 9.35 -2.32 6.15
CA ASP A 10 8.04 -1.96 6.68
C ASP A 10 7.83 -0.44 6.73
N GLN A 11 8.88 0.33 7.04
CA GLN A 11 8.83 1.80 7.01
C GLN A 11 8.49 2.32 5.60
N THR A 12 9.12 1.78 4.57
CA THR A 12 8.83 2.13 3.17
C THR A 12 7.41 1.71 2.77
N ALA A 13 6.94 0.54 3.24
CA ALA A 13 5.58 0.08 2.99
C ALA A 13 4.52 0.98 3.64
N PHE A 14 4.78 1.45 4.86
CA PHE A 14 3.89 2.36 5.59
C PHE A 14 3.91 3.77 5.00
N ALA A 15 5.08 4.30 4.62
CA ALA A 15 5.16 5.60 3.95
C ALA A 15 4.39 5.60 2.62
N LEU A 16 4.48 4.51 1.86
CA LEU A 16 3.70 4.36 0.63
C LEU A 16 2.19 4.29 0.93
N GLN A 17 1.79 3.57 1.98
CA GLN A 17 0.39 3.52 2.42
C GLN A 17 -0.14 4.93 2.72
N GLU A 18 0.59 5.76 3.46
CA GLU A 18 0.18 7.12 3.83
C GLU A 18 -0.04 8.00 2.59
N VAL A 19 0.87 7.91 1.60
CA VAL A 19 0.73 8.62 0.32
C VAL A 19 -0.50 8.13 -0.45
N LEU A 20 -0.71 6.81 -0.50
CA LEU A 20 -1.89 6.22 -1.16
C LEU A 20 -3.20 6.63 -0.46
N ALA A 21 -3.21 6.70 0.87
CA ALA A 21 -4.38 7.07 1.67
C ALA A 21 -4.71 8.56 1.60
N THR A 22 -3.68 9.41 1.53
CA THR A 22 -3.86 10.84 1.26
C THR A 22 -4.41 11.07 -0.13
N ARG A 23 -3.99 10.24 -1.09
CA ARG A 23 -4.29 10.48 -2.49
C ARG A 23 -5.62 9.87 -3.00
N TRP A 24 -6.02 8.74 -2.43
CA TRP A 24 -7.19 7.99 -2.88
C TRP A 24 -7.99 7.50 -1.68
N ALA A 25 -9.30 7.28 -1.87
CA ALA A 25 -10.09 6.53 -0.90
C ALA A 25 -9.54 5.10 -0.82
N THR A 26 -8.65 4.87 0.15
CA THR A 26 -8.11 3.55 0.45
C THR A 26 -8.66 3.08 1.78
N ALA A 27 -9.04 1.79 1.84
CA ALA A 27 -9.16 1.14 3.13
C ALA A 27 -7.74 0.90 3.65
N THR A 28 -7.42 1.47 4.82
CA THR A 28 -6.17 1.21 5.52
C THR A 28 -6.11 -0.27 5.82
N ALA A 29 -5.30 -0.97 5.04
CA ALA A 29 -4.95 -2.32 5.38
C ALA A 29 -4.23 -2.39 6.73
N ASP A 30 -4.49 -3.42 7.51
CA ASP A 30 -3.98 -3.54 8.88
C ASP A 30 -2.60 -4.22 8.94
N ARG A 31 -2.20 -4.95 7.89
CA ARG A 31 -0.98 -5.78 7.91
C ARG A 31 -0.11 -5.65 6.67
N THR A 32 1.20 -5.53 6.90
CA THR A 32 2.28 -5.92 5.99
C THR A 32 2.52 -7.42 6.14
N THR A 33 2.73 -8.13 5.04
CA THR A 33 3.03 -9.57 5.03
C THR A 33 4.45 -9.78 4.56
N ARG A 34 5.29 -10.42 5.38
CA ARG A 34 6.64 -10.83 4.98
C ARG A 34 6.56 -12.25 4.43
N VAL A 35 6.97 -12.44 3.19
CA VAL A 35 7.03 -13.79 2.60
C VAL A 35 8.37 -14.42 2.97
N PRO A 36 8.39 -15.57 3.66
CA PRO A 36 9.64 -16.24 4.00
C PRO A 36 10.41 -16.64 2.73
N GLY A 37 11.65 -16.18 2.62
CA GLY A 37 12.51 -16.41 1.44
C GLY A 37 12.58 -15.23 0.47
N GLU A 38 11.71 -14.22 0.58
CA GLU A 38 11.80 -12.99 -0.23
C GLU A 38 12.49 -11.85 0.56
N PRO A 39 13.40 -11.08 -0.07
CA PRO A 39 13.89 -9.85 0.53
C PRO A 39 12.77 -8.79 0.50
N GLY A 40 12.36 -8.34 1.70
CA GLY A 40 11.40 -7.25 1.87
C GLY A 40 10.03 -7.67 2.40
N VAL A 41 9.07 -6.74 2.33
CA VAL A 41 7.69 -6.88 2.83
C VAL A 41 6.70 -6.61 1.70
N ARG A 42 5.53 -7.26 1.76
CA ARG A 42 4.43 -7.03 0.83
C ARG A 42 3.27 -6.34 1.52
N LEU A 43 2.76 -5.30 0.88
CA LEU A 43 1.57 -4.57 1.29
C LEU A 43 0.44 -4.93 0.32
N ARG A 44 -0.70 -5.41 0.82
CA ARG A 44 -1.92 -5.60 0.04
C ARG A 44 -2.97 -4.59 0.48
N ARG A 45 -3.50 -3.78 -0.45
CA ARG A 45 -4.50 -2.74 -0.18
C ARG A 45 -5.57 -2.71 -1.26
N TYR A 46 -6.78 -2.32 -0.87
CA TYR A 46 -7.85 -2.00 -1.80
C TYR A 46 -7.77 -0.51 -2.14
N LEU A 47 -7.59 -0.23 -3.43
CA LEU A 47 -7.43 1.12 -3.96
C LEU A 47 -8.66 1.50 -4.79
N ASP A 48 -9.39 2.53 -4.37
CA ASP A 48 -10.43 3.13 -5.20
C ASP A 48 -9.84 4.28 -6.03
N LEU A 49 -9.60 3.99 -7.31
CA LEU A 49 -9.00 4.93 -8.27
C LEU A 49 -10.00 5.98 -8.78
N ARG A 50 -11.27 5.95 -8.34
CA ARG A 50 -12.33 6.84 -8.86
C ARG A 50 -12.35 8.20 -8.16
N GLN A 51 -11.64 8.36 -7.04
CA GLN A 51 -11.20 9.68 -6.62
C GLN A 51 -10.09 10.12 -7.56
N GLU A 52 -10.46 10.80 -8.64
CA GLU A 52 -9.49 11.51 -9.46
C GLU A 52 -8.81 12.58 -8.60
N PHE A 53 -7.52 12.80 -8.87
CA PHE A 53 -6.80 13.96 -8.41
C PHE A 53 -7.49 15.21 -8.94
N GLY A 54 -8.33 15.85 -8.12
CA GLY A 54 -8.73 17.23 -8.36
C GLY A 54 -7.48 18.07 -8.56
N THR A 55 -7.40 18.74 -9.72
CA THR A 55 -6.28 19.56 -10.18
C THR A 55 -6.10 20.80 -9.31
#